data_AF-A0A356F5R0-F1
#
_entry.id   AF-A0A356F5R0-F1
#
_cell.length_a   1.000
_cell.length_b   1.000
_cell.length_c   1.000
_cell.angle_alpha   90.00
_cell.angle_beta   90.00
_cell.angle_gamma   90.00
#
_symmetry.space_group_name_H-M   'P 1'
#
loop_
_entity.id
_entity.type
_entity.pdbx_description
1 polymer ?
#
loop_
_entity_poly.entity_id
_entity_poly.type
_entity_poly.pdbx_seq_one_letter_code
_entity_poly.pdbx_strand_id
1 'polypeptide(L)'
;MFLQGARKVFELVLQAFSKGELAPIKDLVSKKVLDAFKATLAERQENNMTSEVDFICFDKSEVKDVKFLKNSIKVVVEFVSEQVNLLRNAQGEVVEGDENFVQKITDVWTFERMINAKNNNWVLVSTKKTA
;
A
#
# COMPACT_ATOMS: atom_id res chain seq x y z
N MET A 1 -15.38 -11.11 -4.96
CA MET A 1 -15.85 -9.90 -4.25
C MET A 1 -14.78 -9.28 -3.33
N PHE A 2 -14.08 -10.05 -2.48
CA PHE A 2 -12.99 -9.51 -1.63
C PHE A 2 -11.74 -9.07 -2.40
N LEU A 3 -11.16 -9.95 -3.23
CA LEU A 3 -9.88 -9.68 -3.92
C LEU A 3 -9.93 -8.43 -4.80
N GLN A 4 -11.07 -8.16 -5.45
CA GLN A 4 -11.29 -6.94 -6.22
C GLN A 4 -11.32 -5.69 -5.32
N GLY A 5 -11.94 -5.76 -4.14
CA GLY A 5 -11.88 -4.69 -3.15
C GLY A 5 -10.46 -4.47 -2.62
N ALA A 6 -9.71 -5.55 -2.39
CA ALA A 6 -8.32 -5.48 -1.97
C ALA A 6 -7.42 -4.80 -3.02
N ARG A 7 -7.64 -5.07 -4.32
CA ARG A 7 -6.97 -4.34 -5.43
C ARG A 7 -7.29 -2.84 -5.42
N LYS A 8 -8.56 -2.46 -5.23
CA LYS A 8 -8.94 -1.04 -5.12
C LYS A 8 -8.28 -0.35 -3.94
N VAL A 9 -8.23 -1.00 -2.77
CA VAL A 9 -7.53 -0.45 -1.60
C VAL A 9 -6.03 -0.33 -1.88
N PHE A 10 -5.43 -1.30 -2.60
CA PHE A 10 -4.03 -1.23 -3.01
C PHE A 10 -3.75 0.03 -3.85
N GLU A 11 -4.52 0.26 -4.91
CA GLU A 11 -4.37 1.43 -5.78
C GLU A 11 -4.53 2.75 -5.00
N LEU A 12 -5.57 2.86 -4.17
CA LEU A 12 -5.83 4.05 -3.36
C LEU A 12 -4.69 4.32 -2.36
N VAL A 13 -4.19 3.28 -1.68
CA VAL A 13 -3.10 3.41 -0.72
C VAL A 13 -1.79 3.79 -1.42
N LEU A 14 -1.49 3.18 -2.56
CA LEU A 14 -0.29 3.49 -3.33
C LEU A 14 -0.30 4.94 -3.83
N GLN A 15 -1.43 5.39 -4.39
CA GLN A 15 -1.61 6.76 -4.84
C GLN A 15 -1.54 7.78 -3.70
N ALA A 16 -2.23 7.51 -2.58
CA ALA A 16 -2.20 8.35 -1.39
C ALA A 16 -0.78 8.47 -0.82
N PHE A 17 -0.04 7.35 -0.78
CA PHE A 17 1.33 7.32 -0.27
C PHE A 17 2.31 8.05 -1.19
N SER A 18 2.20 7.90 -2.51
CA SER A 18 3.03 8.66 -3.47
C SER A 18 2.78 10.16 -3.37
N LYS A 19 1.52 10.59 -3.26
CA LYS A 19 1.18 12.02 -3.11
C LYS A 19 1.46 12.61 -1.73
N GLY A 20 1.78 11.79 -0.74
CA GLY A 20 1.89 12.22 0.65
C GLY A 20 0.56 12.58 1.32
N GLU A 21 -0.58 12.21 0.72
CA GLU A 21 -1.92 12.55 1.18
C GLU A 21 -2.63 11.35 1.82
N LEU A 22 -2.46 11.16 3.14
CA LEU A 22 -3.02 9.99 3.83
C LEU A 22 -4.48 10.12 4.28
N ALA A 23 -5.08 11.32 4.17
CA ALA A 23 -6.45 11.57 4.61
C ALA A 23 -7.49 10.66 3.93
N PRO A 24 -7.44 10.40 2.61
CA PRO A 24 -8.43 9.57 1.92
C PRO A 24 -8.44 8.10 2.34
N ILE A 25 -7.33 7.59 2.88
CA ILE A 25 -7.16 6.17 3.22
C ILE A 25 -7.25 5.88 4.73
N LYS A 26 -7.48 6.91 5.56
CA LYS A 26 -7.46 6.80 7.03
C LYS A 26 -8.38 5.70 7.57
N ASP A 27 -9.53 5.50 6.96
CA ASP A 27 -10.52 4.49 7.39
C ASP A 27 -10.32 3.12 6.72
N LEU A 28 -9.41 3.04 5.73
CA LEU A 28 -9.06 1.81 5.01
C LEU A 28 -7.85 1.12 5.63
N VAL A 29 -7.05 1.83 6.42
CA VAL A 29 -5.82 1.33 7.04
C VAL A 29 -5.91 1.38 8.56
N SER A 30 -5.24 0.44 9.22
CA SER A 30 -5.14 0.47 10.67
C SER A 30 -4.29 1.66 11.13
N LYS A 31 -4.50 2.10 12.38
CA LYS A 31 -3.68 3.16 12.99
C LYS A 31 -2.18 2.85 12.89
N LYS A 32 -1.79 1.59 13.11
CA LYS A 32 -0.38 1.15 13.01
C LYS A 32 0.20 1.38 11.61
N VAL A 33 -0.53 1.00 10.56
CA VAL A 33 -0.10 1.19 9.17
C VAL A 33 -0.06 2.68 8.82
N LEU A 34 -1.07 3.45 9.26
CA LEU A 34 -1.12 4.89 9.05
C LEU A 34 0.08 5.61 9.69
N ASP A 35 0.42 5.25 10.93
CA ASP A 35 1.53 5.86 11.66
C ASP A 35 2.89 5.49 11.02
N ALA A 36 3.04 4.27 10.51
CA ALA A 36 4.23 3.88 9.75
C ALA A 36 4.37 4.70 8.45
N PHE A 37 3.28 4.89 7.70
CA PHE A 37 3.31 5.72 6.50
C PHE A 37 3.64 7.19 6.81
N LYS A 38 3.09 7.75 7.89
CA LYS A 38 3.43 9.11 8.33
C LYS A 38 4.91 9.26 8.66
N ALA A 39 5.50 8.29 9.35
CA ALA A 39 6.92 8.33 9.69
C ALA A 39 7.80 8.35 8.43
N THR A 40 7.51 7.47 7.46
CA THR A 40 8.26 7.44 6.19
C THR A 40 8.06 8.71 5.36
N LEU A 41 6.86 9.28 5.34
CA LEU A 41 6.61 10.55 4.64
C LEU A 41 7.33 11.73 5.31
N ALA A 42 7.37 11.76 6.65
CA ALA A 42 8.09 12.79 7.40
C ALA A 42 9.60 12.74 7.10
N GLU A 43 10.19 11.54 7.10
CA GLU A 43 11.60 11.34 6.74
C GLU A 43 11.89 11.84 5.32
N ARG A 44 11.01 11.54 4.34
CA ARG A 44 11.16 12.04 2.97
C ARG A 44 11.06 13.56 2.90
N GLN A 45 10.12 14.14 3.64
CA GLN A 45 9.94 15.59 3.69
C GLN A 45 11.16 16.29 4.30
N GLU A 46 11.74 15.74 5.37
CA GLU A 46 12.98 16.26 5.98
C GLU A 46 14.16 16.24 4.99
N ASN A 47 14.22 15.21 4.14
CA ASN A 47 15.24 15.09 3.11
C ASN A 47 14.90 15.82 1.80
N ASN A 48 13.78 16.57 1.75
CA ASN A 48 13.27 17.23 0.54
C ASN A 48 13.17 16.27 -0.66
N MET A 49 12.79 15.02 -0.40
CA MET A 49 12.64 13.99 -1.41
C MET A 49 11.17 13.89 -1.84
N THR A 50 10.93 13.81 -3.15
CA THR A 50 9.61 13.55 -3.73
C THR A 50 9.59 12.16 -4.36
N SER A 51 8.52 11.39 -4.11
CA SER A 51 8.36 10.05 -4.64
C SER A 51 7.13 9.99 -5.54
N GLU A 52 7.37 9.68 -6.81
CA GLU A 52 6.34 9.50 -7.82
C GLU A 52 6.21 8.01 -8.10
N VAL A 53 5.00 7.49 -7.96
CA VAL A 53 4.68 6.09 -8.27
C VAL A 53 3.52 6.05 -9.25
N ASP A 54 3.83 5.61 -10.47
CA ASP A 54 2.82 5.33 -11.47
C ASP A 54 2.51 3.84 -11.48
N PHE A 55 1.31 3.52 -11.00
CA PHE A 55 0.76 2.17 -11.06
C PHE A 55 0.25 1.87 -12.47
N ILE A 56 0.79 0.84 -13.12
CA ILE A 56 0.39 0.42 -14.46
C ILE A 56 -0.71 -0.63 -14.37
N CYS A 57 -0.40 -1.79 -13.81
CA CYS A 57 -1.34 -2.90 -13.72
C CYS A 57 -0.95 -3.94 -12.66
N PHE A 58 -1.88 -4.87 -12.40
CA PHE A 58 -1.57 -6.10 -11.67
C PHE A 58 -1.18 -7.20 -12.66
N ASP A 59 0.00 -7.78 -12.49
CA ASP A 59 0.40 -9.04 -13.11
C ASP A 59 -0.29 -10.22 -12.41
N LYS A 60 -0.35 -10.17 -11.06
CA LYS A 60 -0.99 -11.20 -10.25
C LYS A 60 -1.61 -10.61 -8.98
N SER A 61 -2.70 -11.20 -8.51
CA SER A 61 -3.15 -11.01 -7.13
C SER A 61 -3.75 -12.30 -6.60
N GLU A 62 -3.28 -12.79 -5.46
CA GLU A 62 -3.67 -14.09 -4.94
C GLU A 62 -3.81 -14.06 -3.42
N VAL A 63 -4.83 -14.73 -2.89
CA VAL A 63 -4.95 -14.96 -1.44
C VAL A 63 -3.96 -16.05 -1.06
N LYS A 64 -2.98 -15.73 -0.23
CA LYS A 64 -1.97 -16.68 0.24
C LYS A 64 -2.36 -17.40 1.51
N ASP A 65 -3.14 -16.75 2.37
CA ASP A 65 -3.54 -17.31 3.66
C ASP A 65 -4.83 -16.66 4.18
N VAL A 66 -5.60 -17.43 4.95
CA VAL A 66 -6.80 -16.97 5.65
C VAL A 66 -6.80 -17.51 7.07
N LYS A 67 -6.86 -16.62 8.05
CA LYS A 67 -6.89 -16.98 9.48
C LYS A 67 -8.18 -16.50 10.11
N PHE A 68 -8.91 -17.44 10.71
CA PHE A 68 -10.05 -17.15 11.57
C PHE A 68 -9.55 -16.96 13.00
N LEU A 69 -9.77 -15.78 13.55
CA LEU A 69 -9.53 -15.44 14.94
C LEU A 69 -10.88 -15.38 15.67
N LYS A 70 -10.84 -15.39 17.00
CA LYS A 70 -12.06 -15.41 17.84
C LYS A 70 -13.07 -14.32 17.45
N ASN A 71 -12.59 -13.13 17.10
CA ASN A 71 -13.43 -11.96 16.82
C ASN A 71 -13.19 -11.33 15.43
N SER A 72 -12.28 -11.89 14.62
CA SER A 72 -11.88 -11.30 13.35
C SER A 72 -11.41 -12.33 12.34
N ILE A 73 -11.38 -11.95 11.07
CA ILE A 73 -10.84 -12.74 9.97
C ILE A 73 -9.68 -11.96 9.38
N LYS A 74 -8.53 -12.62 9.23
CA LYS A 74 -7.37 -12.07 8.53
C LYS A 74 -7.18 -12.76 7.20
N VAL A 75 -6.90 -11.99 6.16
CA VAL A 75 -6.61 -12.48 4.82
C VAL A 75 -5.30 -11.89 4.36
N VAL A 76 -4.37 -12.75 3.99
CA VAL A 76 -3.08 -12.38 3.41
C VAL A 76 -3.19 -12.46 1.90
N VAL A 77 -2.86 -11.37 1.22
CA VAL A 77 -2.91 -11.24 -0.23
C VAL A 77 -1.53 -10.89 -0.74
N GLU A 78 -1.06 -11.64 -1.73
CA GLU A 78 0.11 -11.29 -2.55
C GLU A 78 -0.37 -10.54 -3.78
N PHE A 79 0.22 -9.38 -4.02
CA PHE A 79 0.06 -8.59 -5.24
C PHE A 79 1.39 -8.58 -5.98
N VAL A 80 1.36 -8.91 -7.26
CA VAL A 80 2.46 -8.65 -8.20
C VAL A 80 1.98 -7.56 -9.12
N SER A 81 2.66 -6.42 -9.09
CA SER A 81 2.26 -5.20 -9.78
C SER A 81 3.38 -4.66 -10.63
N GLU A 82 3.00 -4.03 -11.72
CA GLU A 82 3.91 -3.28 -12.59
C GLU A 82 3.78 -1.79 -12.25
N GLN A 83 4.90 -1.20 -11.86
CA GLN A 83 4.98 0.18 -11.37
C GLN A 83 6.20 0.88 -11.98
N VAL A 84 6.07 2.16 -12.26
CA VAL A 84 7.22 3.06 -12.47
C VAL A 84 7.41 3.84 -11.17
N ASN A 85 8.59 3.72 -10.57
CA ASN A 85 8.92 4.43 -9.34
C ASN A 85 10.05 5.41 -9.62
N LEU A 86 9.86 6.62 -9.14
CA LEU A 86 10.85 7.69 -9.20
C LEU A 86 10.99 8.31 -7.82
N LEU A 87 12.22 8.48 -7.38
CA LEU A 87 12.57 9.31 -6.24
C LEU A 87 13.40 10.48 -6.76
N ARG A 88 12.95 11.70 -6.49
CA ARG A 88 13.67 12.91 -6.85
C ARG A 88 14.16 13.62 -5.60
N ASN A 89 15.33 14.26 -5.70
CA ASN A 89 15.85 15.14 -4.64
C ASN A 89 15.24 16.54 -4.73
N ALA A 90 15.68 17.44 -3.85
CA ALA A 90 15.22 18.83 -3.80
C ALA A 90 15.46 19.61 -5.11
N GLN A 91 16.43 19.19 -5.92
CA GLN A 91 16.79 19.79 -7.20
C GLN A 91 15.95 19.23 -8.37
N GLY A 92 15.06 18.27 -8.11
CA GLY A 92 14.24 17.60 -9.12
C GLY A 92 14.99 16.49 -9.87
N GLU A 93 16.24 16.22 -9.49
CA GLU A 93 17.06 15.17 -10.10
C GLU A 93 16.61 13.79 -9.58
N VAL A 94 16.51 12.83 -10.48
CA VAL A 94 16.19 11.44 -10.13
C VAL A 94 17.37 10.84 -9.37
N VAL A 95 17.14 10.50 -8.10
CA VAL A 95 18.12 9.83 -7.23
C VAL A 95 17.89 8.32 -7.14
N GLU A 96 16.68 7.86 -7.45
CA GLU A 96 16.34 6.44 -7.50
C GLU A 96 15.24 6.19 -8.55
N GLY A 97 15.35 5.09 -9.30
CA GLY A 97 14.37 4.70 -10.32
C GLY A 97 14.69 5.17 -11.73
N ASP A 98 13.82 4.81 -12.68
CA ASP A 98 13.90 5.20 -14.09
C ASP A 98 12.47 5.32 -14.64
N GLU A 99 12.16 6.47 -15.23
CA GLU A 99 10.83 6.83 -15.75
C GLU A 99 10.42 5.97 -16.95
N ASN A 100 11.39 5.36 -17.63
CA ASN A 100 11.17 4.48 -18.78
C ASN A 100 11.20 3.00 -18.40
N PHE A 101 11.48 2.66 -17.14
CA PHE A 101 11.63 1.28 -16.70
C PHE A 101 10.47 0.83 -15.82
N VAL A 102 9.66 -0.08 -16.35
CA VAL A 102 8.59 -0.73 -15.61
C VAL A 102 9.17 -1.79 -14.67
N GLN A 103 8.97 -1.60 -13.37
CA GLN A 103 9.41 -2.52 -12.33
C GLN A 103 8.28 -3.47 -11.94
N LYS A 104 8.59 -4.75 -11.83
CA LYS A 104 7.69 -5.75 -11.24
C LYS A 104 7.94 -5.84 -9.75
N ILE A 105 6.95 -5.49 -8.94
CA ILE A 105 7.03 -5.43 -7.48
C ILE A 105 6.05 -6.42 -6.86
N THR A 106 6.55 -7.18 -5.88
CA THR A 106 5.74 -8.12 -5.09
C THR A 106 5.45 -7.55 -3.70
N ASP A 107 4.16 -7.42 -3.39
CA ASP A 107 3.65 -6.88 -2.14
C ASP A 107 2.80 -7.92 -1.42
N VAL A 108 3.05 -8.14 -0.13
CA VAL A 108 2.25 -9.05 0.72
C VAL A 108 1.53 -8.24 1.78
N TRP A 109 0.22 -8.16 1.64
CA TRP A 109 -0.65 -7.30 2.46
C TRP A 109 -1.60 -8.16 3.28
N THR A 110 -1.83 -7.76 4.53
CA THR A 110 -2.79 -8.43 5.41
C THR A 110 -3.97 -7.51 5.67
N PHE A 111 -5.17 -8.01 5.35
CA PHE A 111 -6.43 -7.35 5.63
C PHE A 111 -7.11 -8.02 6.82
N GLU A 112 -7.76 -7.25 7.66
CA GLU A 112 -8.53 -7.73 8.80
C GLU A 112 -9.96 -7.22 8.76
N ARG A 113 -10.90 -8.08 9.16
CA ARG A 113 -12.32 -7.77 9.23
C ARG A 113 -12.89 -8.28 10.55
N MET A 114 -13.57 -7.41 11.31
CA MET A 114 -14.13 -7.73 12.63
C MET A 114 -15.53 -8.35 12.51
N ILE A 115 -15.73 -9.57 13.00
CA ILE A 115 -16.95 -10.36 12.76
C ILE A 115 -18.19 -9.72 13.42
N ASN A 116 -18.03 -9.16 14.62
CA ASN A 116 -19.14 -8.60 15.43
C ASN A 116 -19.15 -7.06 15.49
N ALA A 117 -18.41 -6.38 14.60
CA ALA A 117 -18.36 -4.93 14.60
C ALA A 117 -19.56 -4.32 13.86
N LYS A 118 -20.07 -3.20 14.38
CA LYS A 118 -21.13 -2.40 13.75
C LYS A 118 -20.70 -1.91 12.35
N ASN A 119 -19.41 -1.67 12.16
CA ASN A 119 -18.80 -1.44 10.86
C ASN A 119 -17.87 -2.61 10.53
N ASN A 120 -18.24 -3.42 9.54
CA ASN A 120 -17.57 -4.68 9.21
C ASN A 120 -16.78 -4.56 7.91
N ASN A 121 -16.08 -3.43 7.72
CA ASN A 121 -15.19 -3.19 6.58
C ASN A 121 -13.86 -3.94 6.74
N TRP A 122 -13.20 -4.21 5.61
CA TRP A 122 -11.82 -4.72 5.59
C TRP A 122 -10.85 -3.57 5.83
N VAL A 123 -9.91 -3.76 6.75
CA VAL A 123 -8.88 -2.78 7.11
C VAL A 123 -7.50 -3.37 6.82
N LEU A 124 -6.63 -2.59 6.20
CA LEU A 124 -5.23 -2.95 5.98
C LEU A 124 -4.45 -2.86 7.29
N VAL A 125 -4.00 -4.00 7.80
CA VAL A 125 -3.31 -4.10 9.11
C VAL A 125 -1.81 -4.37 9.00
N SER A 126 -1.34 -4.79 7.83
CA SER A 126 0.07 -5.01 7.55
C SER A 126 0.36 -4.83 6.07
N THR A 127 1.49 -4.21 5.77
CA THR A 127 2.09 -4.13 4.43
C THR A 127 3.51 -4.64 4.50
N LYS A 128 3.93 -5.39 3.48
CA LYS A 128 5.31 -5.85 3.32
C LYS A 128 5.66 -5.87 1.84
N LYS A 129 6.58 -5.00 1.43
CA LYS A 129 7.21 -5.07 0.12
C LYS A 129 8.29 -6.16 0.15
N THR A 130 8.27 -7.03 -0.85
CA THR A 130 9.35 -8.00 -1.09
C THR A 130 10.02 -7.58 -2.40
N ALA A 131 11.27 -7.13 -2.29
CA ALA A 131 12.12 -6.80 -3.43
C ALA A 131 12.71 -8.08 -4.04
#